data_AF-A0A2R6AN01-F1
#
_entry.id   AF-A0A2R6AN01-F1
#
_cell.length_a   1.000
_cell.length_b   1.000
_cell.length_c   1.000
_cell.angle_alpha   90.00
_cell.angle_beta   90.00
_cell.angle_gamma   90.00
#
_symmetry.space_group_name_H-M   'P 1'
#
loop_
_entity.id
_entity.type
_entity.pdbx_description
1 polymer ?
#
loop_
_entity_poly.entity_id
_entity_poly.type
_entity_poly.pdbx_seq_one_letter_code
_entity_poly.pdbx_strand_id
1 'polypeptide(L)'
;MATPYFAFVDSDVELIDGEFFRKAVKILGDQRIGAVVGMSRGHVFAFGLPASLLVLRKEDFKGQIIPKWIDARETFYIQRRLDELGLKTVYIKDAMIHRSQFRKYKPEWEGANTRLLDSDVLKELLFSLGVIILISLNSKNVKNIAYIPFFYLKFLRGFAQPERWAKLTRSAGGELN
;
A
#
# COMPACT_ATOMS: atom_id res chain seq x y z
N MET A 1 24.43 -16.33 -7.09
CA MET A 1 23.87 -15.12 -7.70
C MET A 1 22.71 -14.63 -6.84
N ALA A 2 22.63 -13.33 -6.54
CA ALA A 2 21.44 -12.77 -5.89
C ALA A 2 20.30 -12.65 -6.92
N THR A 3 19.05 -12.87 -6.49
CA THR A 3 17.88 -12.67 -7.35
C THR A 3 17.78 -11.21 -7.83
N PRO A 4 17.44 -10.96 -9.12
CA PRO A 4 17.30 -9.61 -9.67
C PRO A 4 15.97 -8.92 -9.30
N TYR A 5 15.15 -9.55 -8.46
CA TYR A 5 13.84 -9.04 -8.05
C TYR A 5 13.74 -8.92 -6.53
N PHE A 6 12.95 -7.96 -6.07
CA PHE A 6 12.45 -7.91 -4.70
C PHE A 6 10.99 -8.38 -4.67
N ALA A 7 10.62 -9.11 -3.63
CA ALA A 7 9.25 -9.51 -3.37
C ALA A 7 8.86 -9.08 -1.95
N PHE A 8 7.75 -8.36 -1.83
CA PHE A 8 7.08 -8.06 -0.58
C PHE A 8 5.85 -8.97 -0.48
N VAL A 9 5.73 -9.65 0.65
CA VAL A 9 4.60 -10.53 0.97
C VAL A 9 4.27 -10.29 2.43
N ASP A 10 3.09 -9.75 2.71
CA ASP A 10 2.63 -9.56 4.09
C ASP A 10 2.41 -10.93 4.76
N SER A 11 2.70 -11.01 6.06
CA SER A 11 2.53 -12.26 6.83
C SER A 11 1.08 -12.73 6.97
N ASP A 12 0.10 -11.85 6.70
CA ASP A 12 -1.34 -12.13 6.76
C ASP A 12 -1.96 -12.31 5.35
N VAL A 13 -1.13 -12.59 4.36
CA VAL A 13 -1.52 -12.85 2.97
C VAL A 13 -1.40 -14.33 2.64
N GLU A 14 -2.46 -14.86 2.03
CA GLU A 14 -2.48 -16.19 1.43
C GLU A 14 -2.46 -16.07 -0.09
N LEU A 15 -1.42 -16.63 -0.74
CA LEU A 15 -1.33 -16.70 -2.18
C LEU A 15 -2.34 -17.73 -2.73
N ILE A 16 -3.18 -17.31 -3.66
CA ILE A 16 -4.15 -18.20 -4.34
C ILE A 16 -3.77 -18.46 -5.80
N ASP A 17 -3.04 -17.55 -6.44
CA ASP A 17 -2.47 -17.77 -7.78
C ASP A 17 -1.05 -18.35 -7.63
N GLY A 18 -0.93 -19.68 -7.73
CA GLY A 18 0.36 -20.38 -7.66
C GLY A 18 1.36 -19.94 -8.73
N GLU A 19 0.89 -19.30 -9.81
CA GLU A 19 1.71 -18.82 -10.92
C GLU A 19 2.07 -17.34 -10.79
N PHE A 20 1.68 -16.66 -9.71
CA PHE A 20 1.84 -15.22 -9.52
C PHE A 20 3.29 -14.77 -9.77
N PHE A 21 4.26 -15.37 -9.09
CA PHE A 21 5.66 -14.96 -9.21
C PHE A 21 6.21 -15.18 -10.63
N ARG A 22 5.84 -16.28 -11.29
CA ARG A 22 6.25 -16.53 -12.68
C ARG A 22 5.67 -15.49 -13.63
N LYS A 23 4.38 -15.16 -13.47
CA LYS A 23 3.72 -14.08 -14.24
C LYS A 23 4.39 -12.73 -13.97
N ALA A 24 4.68 -12.42 -12.72
CA ALA A 24 5.32 -11.16 -12.32
C ALA A 24 6.71 -11.00 -12.95
N VAL A 25 7.55 -12.04 -12.90
CA VAL A 25 8.87 -12.04 -13.56
C VAL A 25 8.74 -11.85 -15.07
N LYS A 26 7.79 -12.55 -15.71
CA LYS A 26 7.54 -12.39 -17.15
C LYS A 26 7.12 -10.95 -17.51
N ILE A 27 6.24 -10.35 -16.72
CA ILE A 27 5.76 -8.97 -16.91
C ILE A 27 6.90 -7.96 -16.71
N LEU A 28 7.71 -8.14 -15.66
CA LEU A 28 8.89 -7.31 -15.38
C LEU A 28 10.02 -7.47 -16.40
N GLY A 29 9.90 -8.41 -17.35
CA GLY A 29 10.78 -8.46 -18.52
C GLY A 29 10.61 -7.25 -19.45
N ASP A 30 9.43 -6.61 -19.42
CA ASP A 30 9.21 -5.33 -20.12
C ASP A 30 9.84 -4.18 -19.33
N GLN A 31 10.81 -3.51 -19.95
CA GLN A 31 11.58 -2.41 -19.38
C GLN A 31 10.72 -1.20 -18.98
N ARG A 32 9.47 -1.10 -19.45
CA ARG A 32 8.53 -0.03 -19.11
C ARG A 32 7.77 -0.30 -17.81
N ILE A 33 7.91 -1.49 -17.22
CA ILE A 33 7.18 -1.93 -16.03
C ILE A 33 8.16 -2.11 -14.88
N GLY A 34 7.97 -1.33 -13.81
CA GLY A 34 8.84 -1.37 -12.62
C GLY A 34 8.24 -2.13 -11.44
N ALA A 35 6.92 -2.36 -11.45
CA ALA A 35 6.21 -3.02 -10.36
C ALA A 35 5.07 -3.93 -10.83
N VAL A 36 4.90 -5.05 -10.14
CA VAL A 36 3.77 -5.97 -10.30
C VAL A 36 3.10 -6.20 -8.95
N VAL A 37 1.81 -5.90 -8.85
CA VAL A 37 1.01 -6.04 -7.64
C VAL A 37 0.03 -7.20 -7.79
N GLY A 38 -0.04 -8.07 -6.79
CA GLY A 38 -1.08 -9.08 -6.67
C GLY A 38 -2.29 -8.51 -5.92
N MET A 39 -3.46 -8.51 -6.57
CA MET A 39 -4.69 -8.02 -5.97
C MET A 39 -5.41 -9.11 -5.17
N SER A 40 -6.11 -8.69 -4.12
CA SER A 40 -6.98 -9.56 -3.35
C SER A 40 -8.13 -10.13 -4.20
N ARG A 41 -8.55 -11.35 -3.87
CA ARG A 41 -9.66 -12.04 -4.53
C ARG A 41 -10.92 -11.19 -4.55
N GLY A 42 -11.50 -11.03 -5.74
CA GLY A 42 -12.72 -10.27 -5.97
C GLY A 42 -12.55 -8.74 -5.94
N HIS A 43 -11.33 -8.22 -5.77
CA HIS A 43 -11.07 -6.78 -5.92
C HIS A 43 -10.96 -6.44 -7.41
N VAL A 44 -11.81 -5.53 -7.87
CA VAL A 44 -11.88 -5.11 -9.29
C VAL A 44 -11.07 -3.84 -9.51
N PHE A 45 -11.07 -2.93 -8.54
CA PHE A 45 -10.40 -1.63 -8.60
C PHE A 45 -9.00 -1.73 -8.03
N ALA A 46 -7.98 -1.41 -8.84
CA ALA A 46 -6.62 -1.21 -8.36
C ALA A 46 -6.55 0.13 -7.60
N PHE A 47 -5.75 0.20 -6.53
CA PHE A 47 -5.62 1.39 -5.70
C PHE A 47 -4.18 1.55 -5.23
N GLY A 48 -3.52 2.65 -5.61
CA GLY A 48 -2.13 2.93 -5.22
C GLY A 48 -1.19 1.74 -5.41
N LEU A 49 -0.23 1.58 -4.50
CA LEU A 49 0.75 0.49 -4.54
C LEU A 49 0.67 -0.33 -3.23
N PRO A 50 -0.30 -1.26 -3.08
CA PRO A 50 -0.40 -2.05 -1.87
C PRO A 50 0.77 -3.05 -1.82
N ALA A 51 1.58 -2.99 -0.77
CA ALA A 51 2.77 -3.82 -0.62
C ALA A 51 2.47 -5.27 -0.18
N SER A 52 1.21 -5.61 0.07
CA SER A 52 0.82 -6.93 0.60
C SER A 52 1.23 -8.10 -0.29
N LEU A 53 1.25 -7.89 -1.61
CA LEU A 53 1.87 -8.79 -2.57
C LEU A 53 2.42 -7.97 -3.73
N LEU A 54 3.71 -7.66 -3.68
CA LEU A 54 4.37 -6.74 -4.63
C LEU A 54 5.71 -7.32 -5.09
N VAL A 55 5.96 -7.28 -6.39
CA VAL A 55 7.25 -7.65 -7.00
C VAL A 55 7.83 -6.43 -7.70
N LEU A 56 9.09 -6.12 -7.40
CA LEU A 56 9.84 -5.02 -7.96
C LEU A 56 11.10 -5.53 -8.65
N ARG A 57 11.59 -4.77 -9.62
CA ARG A 57 12.89 -5.04 -10.23
C ARG A 57 14.00 -4.35 -9.45
N LYS A 58 14.99 -5.12 -8.98
CA LYS A 58 16.01 -4.61 -8.06
C LYS A 58 16.85 -3.47 -8.64
N GLU A 59 17.09 -3.46 -9.94
CA GLU A 59 17.93 -2.45 -10.60
C GLU A 59 17.35 -1.04 -10.56
N ASP A 60 16.02 -0.91 -10.49
CA ASP A 60 15.31 0.38 -10.46
C ASP A 60 15.41 1.07 -9.09
N PHE A 61 15.70 0.30 -8.04
CA PHE A 61 15.71 0.71 -6.63
C PHE A 61 17.11 0.67 -6.01
N LYS A 62 18.14 1.07 -6.77
CA LYS A 62 19.51 1.20 -6.25
C LYS A 62 19.62 2.36 -5.25
N GLY A 63 20.31 2.12 -4.14
CA GLY A 63 20.51 3.10 -3.07
C GLY A 63 19.41 3.05 -2.00
N GLN A 64 19.34 4.09 -1.17
CA GLN A 64 18.34 4.20 -0.11
C GLN A 64 17.10 4.94 -0.63
N ILE A 65 16.08 4.19 -1.03
CA ILE A 65 14.81 4.74 -1.54
C ILE A 65 13.84 5.08 -0.41
N ILE A 66 13.70 4.17 0.56
CA ILE A 66 12.84 4.35 1.73
C ILE A 66 13.68 4.95 2.87
N PRO A 67 13.29 6.11 3.44
CA PRO A 67 14.00 6.68 4.59
C PRO A 67 13.94 5.77 5.82
N LYS A 68 15.00 5.75 6.64
CA LYS A 68 15.06 4.89 7.84
C LYS A 68 14.11 5.31 8.97
N TRP A 69 13.68 6.56 8.96
CA TRP A 69 12.82 7.12 10.00
C TRP A 69 11.35 6.78 9.80
N ILE A 70 10.97 6.21 8.65
CA ILE A 70 9.58 5.99 8.33
C ILE A 70 9.10 4.61 8.80
N ASP A 71 8.00 4.62 9.54
CA ASP A 71 7.38 3.41 10.12
C ASP A 71 6.07 3.00 9.39
N ALA A 72 5.67 3.76 8.38
CA ALA A 72 4.46 3.53 7.59
C ALA A 72 4.55 4.23 6.23
N ARG A 73 3.72 3.82 5.26
CA ARG A 73 3.65 4.48 3.92
C ARG A 73 4.97 4.38 3.16
N GLU A 74 5.75 3.33 3.36
CA GLU A 74 6.95 3.01 2.57
C GLU A 74 6.64 2.95 1.07
N THR A 75 5.44 2.50 0.74
CA THR A 75 4.89 2.44 -0.61
C THR A 75 4.82 3.79 -1.31
N PHE A 76 4.75 4.91 -0.57
CA PHE A 76 4.87 6.26 -1.15
C PHE A 76 6.24 6.45 -1.81
N TYR A 77 7.33 6.08 -1.14
CA TYR A 77 8.68 6.25 -1.69
C TYR A 77 8.95 5.31 -2.85
N ILE A 78 8.37 4.10 -2.81
CA ILE A 78 8.43 3.16 -3.93
C ILE A 78 7.67 3.75 -5.13
N GLN A 79 6.44 4.23 -4.94
CA GLN A 79 5.65 4.85 -6.02
C GLN A 79 6.34 6.09 -6.58
N ARG A 80 6.86 6.97 -5.72
CA ARG A 80 7.61 8.16 -6.12
C ARG A 80 8.80 7.79 -7.01
N ARG A 81 9.55 6.74 -6.64
CA ARG A 81 10.67 6.24 -7.43
C ARG A 81 10.23 5.70 -8.80
N LEU A 82 9.11 4.97 -8.85
CA LEU A 82 8.55 4.49 -10.12
C LEU A 82 8.14 5.66 -11.02
N ASP A 83 7.50 6.69 -10.46
CA ASP A 83 7.07 7.89 -11.17
C ASP A 83 8.27 8.68 -11.72
N GLU A 84 9.33 8.88 -10.92
CA GLU A 84 10.59 9.51 -11.33
C GLU A 84 11.26 8.81 -12.52
N LEU A 85 11.14 7.48 -12.58
CA LEU A 85 11.68 6.66 -13.66
C LEU A 85 10.72 6.49 -14.84
N GLY A 86 9.48 7.02 -14.74
CA GLY A 86 8.45 6.83 -15.76
C GLY A 86 8.00 5.37 -15.91
N LEU A 87 8.15 4.56 -14.87
CA LEU A 87 7.84 3.14 -14.88
C LEU A 87 6.39 2.87 -14.47
N LYS A 88 5.77 1.90 -15.12
CA LYS A 88 4.37 1.53 -14.86
C LYS A 88 4.26 0.43 -13.80
N THR A 89 3.12 0.45 -13.11
CA THR A 89 2.66 -0.63 -12.22
C THR A 89 1.61 -1.48 -12.94
N VAL A 90 1.76 -2.80 -12.89
CA VAL A 90 0.77 -3.75 -13.42
C VAL A 90 0.13 -4.53 -12.28
N TYR A 91 -1.17 -4.77 -12.37
CA TYR A 91 -1.94 -5.47 -11.34
C TYR A 91 -2.41 -6.82 -11.86
N ILE A 92 -2.16 -7.87 -11.10
CA ILE A 92 -2.66 -9.23 -11.35
C ILE A 92 -3.86 -9.45 -10.43
N LYS A 93 -5.04 -9.65 -11.01
CA LYS A 93 -6.29 -9.91 -10.27
C LYS A 93 -6.26 -11.29 -9.62
N ASP A 94 -7.02 -11.43 -8.54
CA ASP A 94 -7.25 -12.70 -7.84
C ASP A 94 -5.96 -13.45 -7.50
N ALA A 95 -4.93 -12.73 -7.05
CA ALA A 95 -3.62 -13.29 -6.74
C ALA A 95 -3.51 -13.75 -5.29
N MET A 96 -4.23 -13.10 -4.37
CA MET A 96 -4.14 -13.37 -2.94
C MET A 96 -5.47 -13.24 -2.17
N ILE A 97 -5.50 -13.71 -0.92
CA ILE A 97 -6.49 -13.38 0.10
C ILE A 97 -5.77 -12.65 1.23
N HIS A 98 -6.25 -11.48 1.61
CA HIS A 98 -5.69 -10.70 2.71
C HIS A 98 -6.55 -10.89 3.96
N ARG A 99 -5.97 -11.48 5.01
CA ARG A 99 -6.70 -11.92 6.22
C ARG A 99 -6.61 -10.93 7.39
N SER A 100 -6.15 -9.69 7.15
CA SER A 100 -5.87 -8.71 8.20
C SER A 100 -7.07 -8.44 9.12
N GLN A 101 -6.84 -8.53 10.43
CA GLN A 101 -7.88 -8.38 11.47
C GLN A 101 -7.82 -7.05 12.22
N PHE A 102 -6.76 -6.25 12.08
CA PHE A 102 -6.57 -5.04 12.89
C PHE A 102 -7.08 -3.75 12.20
N ARG A 103 -8.01 -3.04 12.86
CA ARG A 103 -8.64 -1.83 12.30
C ARG A 103 -8.98 -0.71 13.31
N LYS A 104 -8.63 -0.85 14.59
CA LYS A 104 -8.97 0.19 15.57
C LYS A 104 -8.10 1.43 15.30
N TYR A 105 -8.74 2.55 14.95
CA TYR A 105 -8.10 3.83 14.57
C TYR A 105 -7.27 3.83 13.28
N LYS A 106 -7.46 2.83 12.40
CA LYS A 106 -6.76 2.79 11.11
C LYS A 106 -6.87 4.10 10.30
N PRO A 107 -8.04 4.74 10.16
CA PRO A 107 -8.14 5.97 9.39
C PRO A 107 -7.29 7.10 9.99
N GLU A 108 -7.38 7.33 11.30
CA GLU A 108 -6.60 8.36 11.99
C GLU A 108 -5.09 8.11 11.87
N TRP A 109 -4.66 6.86 12.02
CA TRP A 109 -3.26 6.47 11.83
C TRP A 109 -2.77 6.72 10.39
N GLU A 110 -3.56 6.34 9.38
CA GLU A 110 -3.22 6.60 7.96
C GLU A 110 -3.10 8.10 7.68
N GLY A 111 -4.01 8.91 8.23
CA GLY A 111 -3.97 10.36 8.10
C GLY A 111 -2.72 10.98 8.71
N ALA A 112 -2.37 10.57 9.93
CA ALA A 112 -1.19 11.06 10.61
C ALA A 112 0.10 10.73 9.86
N ASN A 113 0.25 9.50 9.37
CA ASN A 113 1.43 9.11 8.59
C ASN A 113 1.48 9.79 7.22
N THR A 114 0.32 10.11 6.62
CA THR A 114 0.27 10.90 5.37
C THR A 114 0.76 12.34 5.61
N ARG A 115 0.49 12.93 6.78
CA ARG A 115 0.97 14.28 7.12
C ARG A 115 2.49 14.38 7.24
N LEU A 116 3.15 13.27 7.57
CA LEU A 116 4.60 13.20 7.76
C LEU A 116 5.37 12.99 6.45
N LEU A 117 4.68 12.80 5.33
CA LEU A 117 5.33 12.62 4.02
C LEU A 117 5.92 13.93 3.52
N ASP A 118 7.10 13.82 2.90
CA ASP A 118 7.76 14.91 2.18
C ASP A 118 7.17 15.04 0.76
N SER A 119 5.98 15.62 0.69
CA SER A 119 5.15 15.72 -0.52
C SER A 119 4.17 16.88 -0.46
N ASP A 120 3.62 17.26 -1.60
CA ASP A 120 2.51 18.21 -1.66
C ASP A 120 1.29 17.67 -0.91
N VAL A 121 0.85 18.45 0.08
CA VAL A 121 -0.25 18.08 0.98
C VAL A 121 -1.56 17.86 0.24
N LEU A 122 -1.92 18.77 -0.68
CA LEU A 122 -3.20 18.69 -1.37
C LEU A 122 -3.23 17.46 -2.29
N LYS A 123 -2.12 17.18 -2.97
CA LYS A 123 -1.97 15.99 -3.80
C LYS A 123 -2.17 14.71 -2.98
N GLU A 124 -1.55 14.58 -1.81
CA GLU A 124 -1.68 13.38 -0.97
C GLU A 124 -3.08 13.21 -0.37
N LEU A 125 -3.76 14.30 -0.02
CA LEU A 125 -5.14 14.26 0.45
C LEU A 125 -6.08 13.74 -0.65
N LEU A 126 -5.96 14.28 -1.87
CA LEU A 126 -6.76 13.84 -3.03
C LEU A 126 -6.46 12.40 -3.42
N PHE A 127 -5.18 12.01 -3.45
CA PHE A 127 -4.78 10.65 -3.72
C PHE A 127 -5.34 9.67 -2.67
N SER A 128 -5.22 10.01 -1.38
CA SER A 128 -5.72 9.17 -0.28
C SER A 128 -7.24 9.04 -0.30
N LEU A 129 -7.98 10.12 -0.62
CA LEU A 129 -9.42 10.06 -0.84
C LEU A 129 -9.79 9.08 -1.96
N GLY A 130 -9.08 9.17 -3.09
CA GLY A 130 -9.26 8.24 -4.22
C GLY A 130 -9.02 6.79 -3.82
N VAL A 131 -7.93 6.52 -3.12
CA VAL A 131 -7.60 5.18 -2.59
C VAL A 131 -8.71 4.66 -1.66
N ILE A 132 -9.18 5.48 -0.71
CA ILE A 132 -10.26 5.10 0.23
C ILE A 132 -11.55 4.75 -0.52
N ILE A 133 -11.92 5.52 -1.53
CA ILE A 133 -13.09 5.24 -2.38
C ILE A 133 -12.91 3.90 -3.09
N LEU A 134 -11.78 3.69 -3.78
CA LEU A 134 -11.53 2.48 -4.57
C LEU A 134 -11.49 1.22 -3.69
N ILE A 135 -10.87 1.29 -2.51
CA ILE A 135 -10.88 0.20 -1.52
C ILE A 135 -12.32 -0.09 -1.07
N SER A 136 -13.10 0.94 -0.79
CA SER A 136 -14.48 0.78 -0.32
C SER A 136 -15.40 0.23 -1.41
N LEU A 137 -15.19 0.59 -2.67
CA LEU A 137 -15.90 0.05 -3.83
C LEU A 137 -15.54 -1.41 -4.12
N ASN A 138 -14.34 -1.86 -3.74
CA ASN A 138 -14.00 -3.29 -3.76
C ASN A 138 -14.76 -4.09 -2.71
N SER A 139 -15.30 -3.44 -1.68
CA SER A 139 -16.19 -4.09 -0.73
C SER A 139 -17.59 -4.26 -1.35
N LYS A 140 -18.08 -5.51 -1.39
CA LYS A 140 -19.45 -5.84 -1.80
C LYS A 140 -20.53 -5.40 -0.80
N ASN A 141 -20.18 -4.68 0.26
CA ASN A 141 -21.08 -4.24 1.32
C ASN A 141 -21.34 -2.72 1.25
N VAL A 142 -22.61 -2.35 1.03
CA VAL A 142 -23.08 -0.95 0.97
C VAL A 142 -22.73 -0.17 2.24
N LYS A 143 -22.71 -0.81 3.42
CA LYS A 143 -22.32 -0.16 4.67
C LYS A 143 -20.89 0.38 4.63
N ASN A 144 -19.97 -0.32 3.95
CA ASN A 144 -18.58 0.14 3.82
C ASN A 144 -18.48 1.34 2.88
N ILE A 145 -19.30 1.38 1.81
CA ILE A 145 -19.38 2.52 0.90
C ILE A 145 -19.97 3.74 1.64
N ALA A 146 -21.07 3.54 2.37
CA ALA A 146 -21.68 4.59 3.18
C ALA A 146 -20.77 5.10 4.31
N TYR A 147 -19.78 4.31 4.71
CA TYR A 147 -18.78 4.68 5.71
C TYR A 147 -17.64 5.56 5.16
N ILE A 148 -17.51 5.71 3.83
CA ILE A 148 -16.43 6.51 3.20
C ILE A 148 -16.30 7.92 3.82
N PRO A 149 -17.38 8.71 3.99
CA PRO A 149 -17.26 10.06 4.55
C PRO A 149 -16.73 10.03 5.99
N PHE A 150 -17.21 9.10 6.81
CA PHE A 150 -16.75 8.96 8.20
C PHE A 150 -15.31 8.48 8.28
N PHE A 151 -14.91 7.56 7.40
CA PHE A 151 -13.52 7.13 7.28
C PHE A 151 -12.64 8.34 6.94
N TYR A 152 -13.02 9.13 5.95
CA TYR A 152 -12.21 10.26 5.50
C TYR A 152 -12.16 11.38 6.54
N LEU A 153 -13.25 11.67 7.28
CA LEU A 153 -13.23 12.62 8.39
C LEU A 153 -12.27 12.18 9.51
N LYS A 154 -12.24 10.89 9.83
CA LYS A 154 -11.28 10.33 10.79
C LYS A 154 -9.84 10.41 10.26
N PHE A 155 -9.65 10.13 8.97
CA PHE A 155 -8.36 10.35 8.31
C PHE A 155 -7.90 11.79 8.45
N LEU A 156 -8.75 12.77 8.13
CA LEU A 156 -8.44 14.19 8.27
C LEU A 156 -8.16 14.59 9.73
N ARG A 157 -8.86 14.00 10.70
CA ARG A 157 -8.57 14.18 12.12
C ARG A 157 -7.16 13.70 12.48
N GLY A 158 -6.75 12.54 11.96
CA GLY A 158 -5.40 12.02 12.09
C GLY A 158 -4.36 12.94 11.44
N PHE A 159 -4.65 13.38 10.23
CA PHE A 159 -3.81 14.28 9.45
C PHE A 159 -3.59 15.63 10.13
N ALA A 160 -4.62 16.19 10.79
CA ALA A 160 -4.54 17.45 11.51
C ALA A 160 -3.78 17.34 12.84
N GLN A 161 -3.70 16.15 13.45
CA GLN A 161 -3.07 15.91 14.75
C GLN A 161 -2.09 14.72 14.68
N PRO A 162 -1.03 14.77 13.85
CA PRO A 162 -0.19 13.62 13.59
C PRO A 162 0.50 13.09 14.85
N GLU A 163 0.90 13.97 15.78
CA GLU A 163 1.58 13.56 17.02
C GLU A 163 0.75 12.61 17.90
N ARG A 164 -0.58 12.70 17.81
CA ARG A 164 -1.50 11.86 18.58
C ARG A 164 -1.64 10.44 18.01
N TRP A 165 -1.44 10.28 16.70
CA TRP A 165 -1.84 9.06 15.98
C TRP A 165 -0.71 8.40 15.18
N ALA A 166 0.41 9.08 14.93
CA ALA A 166 1.51 8.55 14.12
C ALA A 166 2.24 7.39 14.81
N LYS A 167 2.31 7.40 16.15
CA LYS A 167 2.96 6.33 16.91
C LYS A 167 2.04 5.12 17.00
N LEU A 168 2.40 4.04 16.31
CA LEU A 168 2.08 2.71 16.81
C LEU A 168 2.87 2.58 18.12
N THR A 169 2.19 2.62 19.26
CA THR A 169 2.77 2.09 20.49
C THR A 169 2.93 0.60 20.28
N ARG A 170 4.04 0.19 19.67
CA ARG A 170 4.52 -1.18 19.79
C ARG A 170 5.01 -1.30 21.22
N SER A 171 4.15 -1.79 22.12
CA SER A 171 4.58 -2.39 23.37
C SER A 171 5.65 -3.42 23.01
N ALA A 172 6.85 -3.28 23.59
CA ALA A 172 7.88 -4.31 23.52
C ALA A 172 7.29 -5.58 24.16
N GLY A 173 6.69 -6.45 23.36
CA GLY A 173 5.92 -7.59 23.87
C GLY A 173 4.85 -8.17 22.94
N GLY A 174 4.52 -7.53 21.81
CA GLY A 174 3.69 -8.19 20.79
C GLY A 174 2.21 -8.40 21.17
N GLU A 175 1.68 -7.63 22.11
CA GLU A 175 0.24 -7.58 22.37
C GLU A 175 -0.32 -6.20 22.00
N LEU A 176 -1.42 -6.21 21.23
CA LEU A 176 -2.11 -5.05 20.68
C LEU A 176 -3.25 -4.61 21.62
N ASN A 177 -3.28 -3.33 22.00
CA ASN A 177 -4.37 -2.68 22.74
C ASN A 177 -5.44 -2.04 21.82
#